data_AF-A0A7V1XP77-F1
#
_entry.id   AF-A0A7V1XP77-F1
#
_cell.length_a   1.000
_cell.length_b   1.000
_cell.length_c   1.000
_cell.angle_alpha   90.00
_cell.angle_beta   90.00
_cell.angle_gamma   90.00
#
_symmetry.space_group_name_H-M   'P 1'
#
loop_
_entity.id
_entity.type
_entity.pdbx_description
1 polymer ?
#
loop_
_entity_poly.entity_id
_entity_poly.type
_entity_poly.pdbx_seq_one_letter_code
_entity_poly.pdbx_strand_id
1 'polypeptide(L)'
;MLDVRVEAGALAPGGDVHGRVVVRPGGSAANAAVWAAWAGAEAGLLGRIGDDVAGRVLREALDERGVRADLAVDPEAPTGTMP
;
A
#
# COMPACT_ATOMS: atom_id res chain seq x y z
N MET A 1 2.97 1.98 1.98
CA MET A 1 3.36 2.08 0.56
C MET A 1 2.15 1.70 -0.28
N LEU A 2 2.03 2.17 -1.52
CA LEU A 2 1.06 1.65 -2.47
C LEU A 2 1.75 0.87 -3.58
N ASP A 3 1.15 -0.26 -3.94
CA ASP A 3 1.50 -1.04 -5.12
C ASP A 3 0.57 -0.62 -6.27
N VAL A 4 1.17 -0.15 -7.37
CA VAL A 4 0.46 0.23 -8.59
C VAL A 4 0.74 -0.83 -9.65
N ARG A 5 -0.32 -1.45 -10.17
CA ARG A 5 -0.23 -2.43 -11.26
C ARG A 5 -1.05 -1.96 -12.44
N VAL A 6 -0.50 -2.12 -13.65
CA VAL A 6 -1.25 -1.94 -14.90
C VAL A 6 -1.56 -3.31 -15.50
N GLU A 7 -2.84 -3.61 -15.65
CA GLU A 7 -3.33 -4.80 -16.34
C GLU A 7 -3.54 -4.45 -17.82
N ALA A 8 -2.63 -4.89 -18.69
CA ALA A 8 -2.68 -4.62 -20.12
C ALA A 8 -2.15 -5.80 -20.94
N GLY A 9 -2.33 -5.72 -22.25
CA GLY A 9 -1.60 -6.57 -23.20
C GLY A 9 -0.09 -6.28 -23.17
N ALA A 10 0.70 -7.09 -23.89
CA ALA A 10 2.14 -6.91 -23.97
C ALA A 10 2.52 -5.52 -24.49
N LEU A 11 3.28 -4.77 -23.69
CA LEU A 11 3.83 -3.48 -24.08
C LEU A 11 5.03 -3.68 -25.01
N ALA A 12 4.90 -3.30 -26.27
CA ALA A 12 6.02 -3.28 -27.21
C ALA A 12 6.96 -2.11 -26.88
N PRO A 13 8.29 -2.23 -27.08
CA PRO A 13 9.21 -1.12 -26.91
C PRO A 13 8.79 0.09 -27.77
N GLY A 14 8.59 1.25 -27.13
CA GLY A 14 8.17 2.49 -27.79
C GLY A 14 6.71 2.52 -28.26
N GLY A 15 5.90 1.51 -27.92
CA GLY A 15 4.47 1.48 -28.21
C GLY A 15 3.62 1.91 -27.01
N ASP A 16 2.32 2.04 -27.25
CA ASP A 16 1.30 2.28 -26.22
C ASP A 16 0.31 1.10 -26.17
N VAL A 17 -0.17 0.78 -24.96
CA VAL A 17 -1.25 -0.18 -24.76
C VAL A 17 -2.33 0.43 -23.90
N HIS A 18 -3.59 0.14 -24.20
CA HIS A 18 -4.67 0.43 -23.27
C HIS A 18 -4.59 -0.56 -22.10
N GLY A 19 -4.68 -0.06 -20.88
CA GLY A 19 -4.54 -0.85 -19.67
C GLY A 19 -5.41 -0.34 -18.53
N ARG A 20 -5.73 -1.24 -17.60
CA ARG A 20 -6.44 -0.89 -16.37
C ARG A 20 -5.44 -0.68 -15.25
N VAL A 21 -5.47 0.50 -14.63
CA VAL A 21 -4.68 0.79 -13.42
C VAL A 21 -5.39 0.21 -12.20
N VAL A 22 -4.64 -0.53 -11.39
CA VAL A 22 -5.08 -1.12 -10.12
C VAL A 22 -4.13 -0.67 -9.03
N VAL A 23 -4.68 -0.10 -7.96
CA VAL A 23 -3.92 0.39 -6.81
C VAL A 23 -4.28 -0.46 -5.60
N ARG A 24 -3.27 -0.91 -4.84
CA ARG A 24 -3.46 -1.69 -3.60
C ARG A 24 -2.51 -1.20 -2.49
N PRO A 25 -2.90 -1.36 -1.22
CA PRO A 25 -1.95 -1.25 -0.10
C PRO A 25 -0.78 -2.22 -0.31
N GLY A 26 0.43 -1.74 -0.08
CA GLY A 26 1.65 -2.50 -0.29
C GLY A 26 2.74 -2.20 0.74
N GLY A 27 3.90 -2.80 0.52
CA GLY A 27 5.06 -2.73 1.41
C GLY A 27 5.26 -4.01 2.23
N SER A 28 6.53 -4.46 2.30
CA SER A 28 6.90 -5.73 2.94
C SER A 28 6.48 -5.80 4.42
N ALA A 29 6.69 -4.74 5.19
CA ALA A 29 6.32 -4.68 6.60
C ALA A 29 4.80 -4.75 6.81
N ALA A 30 4.02 -4.03 5.98
CA ALA A 30 2.56 -4.07 6.04
C ALA A 30 2.03 -5.48 5.71
N ASN A 31 2.58 -6.12 4.68
CA ASN A 31 2.23 -7.48 4.30
C ASN A 31 2.56 -8.48 5.42
N ALA A 32 3.73 -8.37 6.04
CA ALA A 32 4.13 -9.24 7.14
C ALA A 32 3.18 -9.10 8.35
N ALA A 33 2.80 -7.87 8.72
CA ALA A 33 1.88 -7.61 9.81
C ALA A 33 0.47 -8.19 9.54
N VAL A 34 -0.03 -8.03 8.31
CA VAL A 34 -1.31 -8.62 7.88
C VAL A 34 -1.29 -10.14 7.98
N TRP A 35 -0.21 -10.79 7.52
CA TRP A 35 -0.11 -12.25 7.61
C TRP A 35 0.03 -12.74 9.06
N ALA A 36 0.72 -12.00 9.92
CA ALA A 36 0.78 -12.30 11.34
C ALA A 36 -0.61 -12.20 12.00
N ALA A 37 -1.35 -11.13 11.73
CA ALA A 37 -2.73 -10.98 12.20
C ALA A 37 -3.65 -12.09 11.68
N TRP A 38 -3.53 -12.44 10.40
CA TRP A 38 -4.28 -13.54 9.80
C TRP A 38 -3.96 -14.90 10.46
N ALA A 39 -2.72 -15.11 10.90
CA ALA A 39 -2.31 -16.30 11.65
C ALA A 39 -2.76 -16.29 13.12
N GLY A 40 -3.50 -15.27 13.57
CA GLY A 40 -4.04 -15.15 14.93
C GLY A 40 -3.12 -14.47 15.93
N ALA A 41 -1.99 -13.88 15.50
CA ALA A 41 -1.12 -13.10 16.37
C ALA A 41 -1.64 -11.66 16.53
N GLU A 42 -1.36 -11.02 17.68
CA GLU A 42 -1.48 -9.57 17.78
C GLU A 42 -0.37 -8.92 16.95
N ALA A 43 -0.73 -8.11 15.96
CA ALA A 43 0.21 -7.47 15.05
C ALA A 43 -0.06 -5.97 14.91
N GLY A 44 1.02 -5.22 14.70
CA GLY A 44 0.97 -3.79 14.43
C GLY A 44 2.03 -3.38 13.42
N LEU A 45 1.83 -2.21 12.80
CA LEU A 45 2.77 -1.58 11.90
C LEU A 45 3.13 -0.19 12.42
N LEU A 46 4.41 0.01 12.74
CA LEU A 46 4.98 1.31 13.01
C LEU A 46 5.57 1.90 11.73
N GLY A 47 5.23 3.14 11.40
CA GLY A 47 5.76 3.78 10.20
C GLY A 47 5.33 5.23 10.02
N ARG A 48 5.62 5.77 8.82
CA ARG A 48 5.22 7.10 8.40
C ARG A 48 4.47 7.04 7.08
N ILE A 49 3.41 7.85 6.97
CA ILE A 49 2.60 8.06 5.77
C ILE A 49 2.49 9.57 5.52
N GLY A 50 2.21 9.97 4.28
CA GLY A 50 1.83 11.35 3.97
C GLY A 50 0.39 11.66 4.34
N ASP A 51 0.04 12.94 4.42
CA ASP A 51 -1.36 13.40 4.47
C ASP A 51 -2.03 13.36 3.07
N ASP A 52 -2.06 12.16 2.49
CA ASP A 52 -2.60 11.92 1.16
C ASP A 52 -3.56 10.72 1.14
N VAL A 53 -4.23 10.54 0.00
CA VAL A 53 -5.16 9.43 -0.21
C VAL A 53 -4.46 8.09 -0.01
N ALA A 54 -3.20 7.98 -0.42
CA ALA A 54 -2.41 6.77 -0.27
C ALA A 54 -2.18 6.38 1.19
N GLY A 55 -1.90 7.36 2.05
CA GLY A 55 -1.75 7.18 3.48
C GLY A 55 -3.05 6.75 4.16
N ARG A 56 -4.17 7.38 3.77
CA ARG A 56 -5.51 7.00 4.23
C ARG A 56 -5.88 5.57 3.84
N VAL A 57 -5.70 5.20 2.57
CA VAL A 57 -5.95 3.85 2.06
C VAL A 57 -5.09 2.81 2.80
N LEU A 58 -3.81 3.11 3.07
CA LEU A 58 -2.96 2.19 3.83
C LEU A 58 -3.46 2.00 5.26
N ARG A 59 -3.80 3.09 5.95
CA ARG A 59 -4.33 3.04 7.32
C ARG A 59 -5.61 2.21 7.38
N GLU A 60 -6.60 2.55 6.56
CA GLU A 60 -7.88 1.84 6.49
C GLU A 60 -7.68 0.35 6.22
N ALA A 61 -6.81 0.01 5.27
CA ALA A 61 -6.54 -1.39 4.95
C ALA A 61 -5.90 -2.19 6.10
N LEU A 62 -5.06 -1.57 6.93
CA LEU A 62 -4.48 -2.21 8.12
C LEU A 62 -5.55 -2.41 9.19
N ASP A 63 -6.35 -1.38 9.46
CA ASP A 63 -7.42 -1.40 10.45
C ASP A 63 -8.47 -2.48 10.10
N GLU A 64 -8.89 -2.57 8.84
CA GLU A 64 -9.80 -3.61 8.34
C GLU A 64 -9.28 -5.05 8.52
N ARG A 65 -7.95 -5.22 8.61
CA ARG A 65 -7.28 -6.52 8.77
C ARG A 65 -6.91 -6.82 10.23
N GLY A 66 -7.34 -5.98 11.16
CA GLY A 66 -7.05 -6.14 12.58
C GLY A 66 -5.58 -5.87 12.94
N VAL A 67 -4.85 -5.13 12.09
CA VAL A 67 -3.46 -4.72 12.35
C VAL A 67 -3.47 -3.33 12.99
N ARG A 68 -2.83 -3.18 14.16
CA ARG A 68 -2.67 -1.86 14.80
C ARG A 68 -1.85 -0.92 13.90
N ALA A 69 -2.42 0.21 13.50
CA ALA A 69 -1.77 1.19 12.63
C ALA A 69 -1.13 2.35 13.41
N ASP A 70 0.10 2.15 13.90
CA ASP A 70 0.93 3.16 14.57
C ASP A 70 1.68 4.02 13.54
N LEU A 71 0.93 4.79 12.75
CA LEU A 71 1.45 5.57 11.63
C LEU A 71 1.49 7.07 11.94
N ALA A 72 2.69 7.65 11.90
CA ALA A 72 2.89 9.09 11.90
C ALA A 72 2.48 9.68 10.54
N VAL A 73 1.74 10.80 10.57
CA VAL A 73 1.33 11.51 9.36
C VAL A 73 2.29 12.67 9.11
N ASP A 74 2.85 12.71 7.90
CA ASP A 74 3.74 13.75 7.41
C ASP A 74 2.95 14.71 6.50
N PRO A 75 2.85 16.01 6.84
CA PRO A 75 2.09 16.96 6.04
C PRO A 75 2.83 17.42 4.78
N GLU A 76 4.14 17.16 4.66
CA GLU A 76 4.98 17.65 3.56
C GLU A 76 5.41 16.53 2.62
N ALA A 77 5.73 15.35 3.15
CA ALA A 77 6.17 14.21 2.35
C ALA A 77 5.00 13.32 1.90
N PRO A 78 4.97 12.84 0.64
CA PRO A 78 3.95 11.91 0.19
C PRO A 78 4.14 10.51 0.78
N THR A 79 3.08 9.71 0.81
CA THR A 79 3.15 8.29 1.11
C THR A 79 3.97 7.58 0.04
N GLY A 80 4.94 6.76 0.45
CA GLY A 80 5.82 6.05 -0.48
C GLY A 80 5.08 5.18 -1.49
N THR A 81 5.49 5.24 -2.75
CA THR A 81 5.00 4.41 -3.85
C THR A 81 6.17 3.66 -4.48
N MET A 82 5.90 2.50 -5.10
CA MET A 82 6.85 1.85 -6.00
C MET A 82 6.46 2.21 -7.44
N PRO A 83 7.38 2.79 -8.24
CA PRO A 83 7.14 3.07 -9.65
C PRO A 83 7.16 1.79 -10.51
#